data_AF-A0A090BV25-F1
#
_entry.id   AF-A0A090BV25-F1
#
_cell.length_a   1.000
_cell.length_b   1.000
_cell.length_c   1.000
_cell.angle_alpha   90.00
_cell.angle_beta   90.00
_cell.angle_gamma   90.00
#
_symmetry.space_group_name_H-M   'P 1'
#
loop_
_entity.id
_entity.type
_entity.pdbx_description
1 polymer ?
#
loop_
_entity_poly.entity_id
_entity_poly.type
_entity_poly.pdbx_seq_one_letter_code
_entity_poly.pdbx_strand_id
1 'polypeptide(L)'
;MSQALPENIRLLLFHKQAISSRLHFLRLAHGVCAFEPLPVAAKLAKENEIPSVTHHPTCYLPYAETYFKLAAGSLRSEPEFSAVVYTAAITITIYLVRFTALDPPITAVEAAGGRFIALTEARSCPPIELELLRRVYTAVLG
;
A
#
# COMPACT_ATOMS: atom_id res chain seq x y z
N MET A 1 5.44 -13.76 16.65
CA MET A 1 6.23 -13.87 15.41
C MET A 1 5.39 -13.27 14.30
N SER A 2 5.83 -12.19 13.67
CA SER A 2 5.14 -11.60 12.52
C SER A 2 5.33 -12.52 11.30
N GLN A 3 4.24 -12.92 10.65
CA GLN A 3 4.31 -13.73 9.44
C GLN A 3 4.75 -12.85 8.27
N ALA A 4 5.71 -13.32 7.47
CA ALA A 4 6.10 -12.65 6.23
C ALA A 4 4.90 -12.56 5.27
N LEU A 5 4.86 -11.51 4.44
CA LEU A 5 3.82 -11.39 3.43
C LEU A 5 3.95 -12.53 2.39
N PRO A 6 2.84 -13.21 2.03
CA PRO A 6 2.80 -14.11 0.89
C PRO A 6 3.15 -13.42 -0.42
N GLU A 7 3.72 -14.16 -1.37
CA GLU A 7 4.11 -13.65 -2.69
C GLU A 7 2.94 -13.07 -3.49
N ASN A 8 1.73 -13.58 -3.27
CA ASN A 8 0.49 -13.12 -3.91
C ASN A 8 -0.19 -11.94 -3.18
N ILE A 9 0.50 -11.30 -2.24
CA ILE A 9 -0.04 -10.15 -1.50
C ILE A 9 0.95 -8.98 -1.56
N ARG A 10 0.41 -7.77 -1.71
CA ARG A 10 1.13 -6.52 -1.50
C ARG A 10 0.31 -5.59 -0.61
N LEU A 11 0.99 -4.73 0.12
CA LEU A 11 0.36 -3.62 0.84
C LEU A 11 0.63 -2.32 0.11
N LEU A 12 -0.37 -1.46 0.04
CA LEU A 12 -0.21 -0.06 -0.34
C LEU A 12 -0.48 0.77 0.91
N LEU A 13 0.53 1.49 1.38
CA LEU A 13 0.45 2.25 2.63
C LEU A 13 0.23 3.73 2.34
N PHE A 14 -0.62 4.38 3.12
CA PHE A 14 -0.87 5.81 3.00
C PHE A 14 -1.14 6.47 4.36
N HIS A 15 -0.91 7.77 4.43
CA HIS A 15 -1.32 8.65 5.51
C HIS A 15 -2.35 9.64 4.97
N LYS A 16 -3.45 9.83 5.72
CA LYS A 16 -4.46 10.85 5.44
C LYS A 16 -4.31 11.96 6.47
N GLN A 17 -3.94 13.14 6.00
CA GLN A 17 -3.78 14.29 6.87
C GLN A 17 -5.15 14.76 7.38
N ALA A 18 -5.31 14.84 8.70
CA ALA A 18 -6.61 15.06 9.35
C ALA A 18 -7.24 16.41 9.00
N ILE A 19 -6.41 17.45 8.85
CA ILE A 19 -6.88 18.83 8.64
C ILE A 19 -7.13 19.14 7.17
N SER A 20 -6.20 18.75 6.29
CA SER A 20 -6.23 19.15 4.87
C SER A 20 -6.79 18.09 3.94
N SER A 21 -7.17 16.91 4.45
CA SER A 21 -7.56 15.73 3.67
C SER A 21 -6.52 15.31 2.61
N ARG A 22 -5.26 15.74 2.75
CA ARG A 22 -4.19 15.39 1.81
C ARG A 22 -3.78 13.94 2.04
N LEU A 23 -3.64 13.19 0.95
CA LEU A 23 -3.10 11.84 0.99
C LEU A 23 -1.62 11.86 0.66
N HIS A 24 -0.84 11.21 1.52
CA HIS A 24 0.56 10.89 1.26
C HIS A 24 0.71 9.39 1.20
N PHE A 25 1.32 8.90 0.14
CA PHE A 25 1.58 7.48 -0.09
C PHE A 25 3.00 7.15 0.33
N LEU A 26 3.18 5.96 0.90
CA LEU A 26 4.50 5.40 1.09
C LEU A 26 5.08 5.04 -0.29
N ARG A 27 6.30 5.48 -0.55
CA ARG A 27 7.13 5.00 -1.67
C ARG A 27 8.44 4.46 -1.12
N LEU A 28 8.72 3.19 -1.42
CA LEU A 28 10.00 2.53 -1.20
C LEU A 28 10.90 2.73 -2.43
N ALA A 29 12.16 2.29 -2.33
CA ALA A 29 13.12 2.38 -3.43
C ALA A 29 12.61 1.76 -4.74
N HIS A 30 11.81 0.69 -4.65
CA HIS A 30 11.28 -0.05 -5.79
C HIS A 30 9.88 0.36 -6.25
N GLY A 31 9.15 1.20 -5.49
CA GLY A 31 7.78 1.58 -5.84
C GLY A 31 6.87 1.78 -4.62
N VAL A 32 5.56 1.86 -4.87
CA VAL A 32 4.54 2.10 -3.83
C VAL A 32 3.93 0.83 -3.23
N CYS A 33 4.17 -0.33 -3.85
CA CYS A 33 3.74 -1.62 -3.31
C CYS A 33 4.79 -2.17 -2.34
N ALA A 34 4.39 -2.39 -1.09
CA ALA A 34 5.21 -3.02 -0.07
C ALA A 34 4.98 -4.54 -0.03
N PHE A 35 5.98 -5.37 0.27
CA PHE A 35 7.41 -5.04 0.48
C PHE A 35 8.29 -5.37 -0.72
N GLU A 36 7.68 -5.83 -1.81
CA GLU A 36 8.35 -6.20 -3.05
C GLU A 36 7.72 -5.46 -4.23
N PRO A 37 8.50 -5.19 -5.29
CA PRO A 37 7.96 -4.60 -6.51
C PRO A 37 6.87 -5.46 -7.13
N LEU A 38 6.02 -4.83 -7.92
CA LEU A 38 5.15 -5.56 -8.84
C LEU A 38 6.01 -6.19 -9.96
N PRO A 39 5.68 -7.39 -10.43
CA PRO A 39 6.38 -8.01 -11.55
C PRO A 39 6.30 -7.15 -12.83
N VAL A 40 7.34 -7.17 -13.66
CA VAL A 40 7.52 -6.28 -14.84
C VAL A 40 6.37 -6.37 -15.88
N ALA A 41 5.61 -7.47 -15.90
CA ALA A 41 4.47 -7.69 -16.79
C ALA A 41 3.10 -7.67 -16.08
N ALA A 42 3.06 -7.12 -14.87
CA ALA A 42 1.84 -6.96 -14.09
C ALA A 42 0.79 -6.11 -14.83
N LYS A 43 -0.46 -6.55 -14.79
CA LYS A 43 -1.63 -5.82 -15.29
C LYS A 43 -2.65 -5.63 -14.19
N LEU A 44 -3.14 -4.41 -14.05
CA LEU A 44 -4.17 -4.10 -13.08
C LEU A 44 -5.52 -4.60 -13.58
N ALA A 45 -6.24 -5.32 -12.71
CA ALA A 45 -7.60 -5.74 -12.91
C ALA A 45 -8.56 -4.55 -13.08
N LYS A 46 -9.78 -4.81 -13.54
CA LYS A 46 -10.84 -3.77 -13.57
C LYS A 46 -11.27 -3.43 -12.14
N GLU A 47 -11.82 -2.23 -11.96
CA GLU A 47 -12.07 -1.60 -10.65
C GLU A 47 -13.09 -2.33 -9.75
N ASN A 48 -13.75 -3.38 -10.24
CA ASN A 48 -14.75 -4.18 -9.51
C ASN A 48 -14.41 -5.67 -9.45
N GLU A 49 -13.18 -6.04 -9.80
CA GLU A 49 -12.76 -7.42 -9.77
C GLU A 49 -12.42 -7.83 -8.34
N ILE A 50 -13.27 -8.69 -7.76
CA ILE A 50 -13.16 -9.09 -6.37
C ILE A 50 -12.01 -10.09 -6.24
N PRO A 51 -11.02 -9.85 -5.36
CA PRO A 51 -9.97 -10.82 -5.11
C PRO A 51 -10.57 -12.13 -4.59
N SER A 52 -10.01 -13.27 -5.01
CA SER A 52 -10.21 -14.53 -4.30
C SER A 52 -9.55 -14.43 -2.93
N VAL A 53 -10.32 -13.96 -1.93
CA VAL A 53 -9.82 -13.70 -0.58
C VAL A 53 -9.39 -15.01 0.07
N THR A 54 -8.08 -15.27 0.04
CA THR A 54 -7.44 -16.43 0.68
C THR A 54 -6.80 -16.07 2.02
N HIS A 55 -6.51 -14.77 2.25
CA HIS A 55 -5.90 -14.28 3.48
C HIS A 55 -6.44 -12.91 3.90
N HIS A 56 -6.69 -12.72 5.20
CA HIS A 56 -7.18 -11.45 5.73
C HIS A 56 -6.04 -10.42 5.89
N PRO A 57 -6.20 -9.17 5.41
CA PRO A 57 -5.12 -8.17 5.42
C PRO A 57 -4.58 -7.83 6.81
N THR A 58 -5.44 -7.87 7.84
CA THR A 58 -5.04 -7.59 9.24
C THR A 58 -3.92 -8.49 9.75
N CYS A 59 -3.77 -9.71 9.22
CA CYS A 59 -2.70 -10.63 9.62
C CYS A 59 -1.29 -10.09 9.30
N TYR A 60 -1.18 -9.14 8.37
CA TYR A 60 0.09 -8.61 7.88
C TYR A 60 0.46 -7.24 8.45
N LEU A 61 -0.45 -6.59 9.21
CA LEU A 61 -0.15 -5.32 9.87
C LEU A 61 1.01 -5.44 10.88
N PRO A 62 1.09 -6.48 11.74
CA PRO A 62 2.21 -6.62 12.66
C PRO A 62 3.56 -6.76 11.96
N TYR A 63 3.58 -7.37 10.76
CA TYR A 63 4.80 -7.44 9.95
C TYR A 63 5.23 -6.05 9.48
N ALA A 64 4.30 -5.26 8.94
CA ALA A 64 4.60 -3.90 8.50
C ALA A 64 4.99 -2.98 9.67
N GLU A 65 4.32 -3.08 10.81
CA GLU A 65 4.67 -2.34 12.03
C GLU A 65 6.07 -2.70 12.51
N THR A 66 6.42 -3.98 12.51
CA THR A 66 7.78 -4.44 12.86
C THR A 66 8.81 -3.90 11.87
N TYR A 67 8.53 -3.96 10.57
CA TYR A 67 9.43 -3.50 9.52
C TYR A 67 9.77 -2.01 9.66
N PHE A 68 8.75 -1.17 9.89
CA PHE A 68 8.93 0.27 10.10
C PHE A 68 9.26 0.64 11.55
N LYS A 69 9.46 -0.32 12.46
CA LYS A 69 9.69 -0.09 13.90
C LYS A 69 8.63 0.80 14.55
N LEU A 70 7.37 0.60 14.19
CA LEU A 70 6.22 1.32 14.72
C LEU A 70 5.65 0.61 15.95
N ALA A 71 4.93 1.35 16.79
CA ALA A 71 4.15 0.76 17.86
C ALA A 71 2.99 -0.09 17.30
N ALA A 72 2.61 -1.14 18.01
CA ALA A 72 1.45 -1.96 17.64
C ALA A 72 0.17 -1.09 17.55
N GLY A 73 -0.61 -1.26 16.49
CA GLY A 73 -1.81 -0.45 16.20
C GLY A 73 -1.55 0.87 15.47
N SER A 74 -0.31 1.12 15.05
CA SER A 74 0.04 2.29 14.23
C SER A 74 -0.47 2.18 12.79
N LEU A 75 -0.87 0.98 12.37
CA LEU A 75 -1.45 0.70 11.05
C LEU A 75 -2.88 0.16 11.17
N ARG A 76 -3.73 0.51 10.21
CA ARG A 76 -5.07 -0.08 10.04
C ARG A 76 -5.33 -0.46 8.60
N SER A 77 -5.99 -1.60 8.39
CA SER A 77 -6.48 -1.99 7.06
C SER A 77 -7.67 -1.12 6.68
N GLU A 78 -7.76 -0.74 5.41
CA GLU A 78 -8.94 -0.10 4.82
C GLU A 78 -9.68 -1.16 3.96
N PRO A 79 -10.67 -1.89 4.52
CA PRO A 79 -11.28 -3.06 3.88
C PRO A 79 -12.14 -2.72 2.67
N GLU A 80 -12.54 -1.45 2.54
CA GLU A 80 -13.34 -0.94 1.41
C GLU A 80 -12.52 -0.82 0.12
N PHE A 81 -11.18 -0.90 0.21
CA PHE A 81 -10.31 -0.91 -0.94
C PHE A 81 -9.51 -2.21 -1.04
N SER A 82 -9.59 -2.82 -2.22
CA SER A 82 -8.60 -3.79 -2.68
C SER A 82 -8.42 -3.65 -4.18
N ALA A 83 -7.25 -4.04 -4.67
CA ALA A 83 -7.00 -4.12 -6.10
C ALA A 83 -6.34 -5.45 -6.45
N VAL A 84 -6.63 -5.98 -7.63
CA VAL A 84 -6.02 -7.21 -8.12
C VAL A 84 -5.08 -6.90 -9.26
N VAL A 85 -3.90 -7.52 -9.23
CA VAL A 85 -2.90 -7.44 -10.28
C VAL A 85 -2.61 -8.84 -10.80
N TYR A 86 -2.61 -9.00 -12.11
CA TYR A 86 -2.36 -10.26 -12.78
C TYR A 86 -1.02 -10.27 -13.48
N THR A 87 -0.35 -11.42 -13.41
CA THR A 87 0.74 -11.80 -14.30
C THR A 87 0.38 -13.12 -14.98
N ALA A 88 1.22 -13.62 -15.87
CA ALA A 88 1.04 -14.94 -16.46
C ALA A 88 1.13 -16.09 -15.43
N ALA A 89 1.79 -15.87 -14.29
CA ALA A 89 2.09 -16.91 -13.30
C ALA A 89 1.26 -16.78 -12.01
N ILE A 90 1.06 -15.55 -11.55
CA ILE A 90 0.45 -15.26 -10.25
C ILE A 90 -0.57 -14.13 -10.32
N THR A 91 -1.59 -14.25 -9.48
CA THR A 91 -2.53 -13.18 -9.12
C THR A 91 -2.09 -12.58 -7.80
N ILE A 92 -1.93 -11.27 -7.75
CA ILE A 92 -1.49 -10.52 -6.57
C ILE A 92 -2.64 -9.64 -6.09
N THR A 93 -3.02 -9.76 -4.82
CA THR A 93 -3.98 -8.86 -4.17
C THR A 93 -3.25 -7.73 -3.46
N ILE A 94 -3.68 -6.51 -3.70
CA ILE A 94 -3.16 -5.30 -3.08
C ILE A 94 -4.18 -4.81 -2.06
N TYR A 95 -3.75 -4.75 -0.79
CA TYR A 95 -4.56 -4.23 0.30
C TYR A 95 -4.10 -2.83 0.69
N LEU A 96 -5.08 -1.97 1.00
CA LEU A 96 -4.82 -0.62 1.45
C LEU A 96 -4.65 -0.58 2.97
N VAL A 97 -3.61 0.11 3.43
CA VAL A 97 -3.25 0.23 4.84
C VAL A 97 -2.98 1.69 5.19
N ARG A 98 -3.62 2.18 6.24
CA ARG A 98 -3.50 3.57 6.70
C ARG A 98 -2.60 3.67 7.93
N PHE A 99 -1.69 4.65 7.93
CA PHE A 99 -1.02 5.13 9.14
C PHE A 99 -2.01 5.88 10.02
N THR A 100 -2.11 5.51 11.30
CA THR A 100 -3.11 6.07 12.23
C THR A 100 -2.66 7.31 12.99
N ALA A 101 -1.35 7.58 13.01
CA ALA A 101 -0.79 8.75 13.69
C ALA A 101 -1.29 10.07 13.06
N LEU A 102 -1.41 11.11 13.88
CA LEU A 102 -1.81 12.45 13.44
C LEU A 102 -0.85 12.95 12.35
N ASP A 103 0.44 12.89 12.63
CA ASP A 103 1.50 13.20 11.69
C ASP A 103 2.05 11.93 11.04
N PRO A 104 2.48 11.99 9.77
CA PRO A 104 3.12 10.85 9.13
C PRO A 104 4.44 10.49 9.84
N PRO A 105 4.74 9.20 10.07
CA PRO A 105 5.96 8.78 10.74
C PRO A 105 7.19 8.85 9.81
N ILE A 106 7.56 10.06 9.39
CA ILE A 106 8.60 10.33 8.38
C ILE A 106 9.92 9.66 8.74
N THR A 107 10.42 9.86 9.97
CA THR A 107 11.71 9.32 10.41
C THR A 107 11.75 7.79 10.34
N ALA A 108 10.68 7.11 10.73
CA ALA A 108 10.60 5.66 10.69
C ALA A 108 10.59 5.12 9.24
N VAL A 109 9.86 5.80 8.36
CA VAL A 109 9.79 5.47 6.93
C VAL A 109 11.13 5.70 6.24
N GLU A 110 11.79 6.83 6.49
CA GLU A 110 13.12 7.16 5.93
C GLU A 110 14.19 6.18 6.41
N ALA A 111 14.18 5.79 7.69
CA ALA A 111 15.08 4.79 8.24
C ALA A 111 14.93 3.41 7.57
N ALA A 112 13.76 3.14 6.99
CA ALA A 112 13.46 1.93 6.23
C ALA A 112 13.67 2.10 4.71
N GLY A 113 14.29 3.21 4.26
CA GLY A 113 14.56 3.51 2.86
C GLY A 113 13.35 3.96 2.05
N GLY A 114 12.26 4.34 2.73
CA GLY A 114 11.05 4.89 2.12
C GLY A 114 10.95 6.41 2.25
N ARG A 115 9.93 6.97 1.61
CA ARG A 115 9.49 8.34 1.82
C ARG A 115 7.99 8.47 1.60
N PHE A 116 7.41 9.55 2.10
CA PHE A 116 6.04 9.94 1.77
C PHE A 116 6.03 10.79 0.50
N ILE A 117 5.08 10.52 -0.39
CA ILE A 117 4.87 11.30 -1.62
C ILE A 117 3.38 11.64 -1.78
N ALA A 118 3.07 12.82 -2.34
CA ALA A 118 1.75 13.13 -2.84
C ALA A 118 1.51 12.47 -4.22
N LEU A 119 0.25 12.37 -4.64
CA LEU A 119 -0.10 11.85 -5.97
C LEU A 119 0.58 12.63 -7.11
N THR A 120 0.75 13.94 -6.94
CA THR A 120 1.42 14.82 -7.93
C THR A 120 2.92 14.51 -8.09
N GLU A 121 3.55 13.95 -7.07
CA GLU A 121 4.96 13.55 -7.06
C GLU A 121 5.17 12.12 -7.60
N ALA A 122 4.07 11.37 -7.79
CA ALA A 122 4.10 9.99 -8.27
C ALA A 122 4.27 9.85 -9.80
N ARG A 123 4.45 10.95 -10.53
CA ARG A 123 4.61 10.95 -12.01
C ARG A 123 5.76 10.09 -12.53
N SER A 124 6.77 9.83 -11.69
CA SER A 124 7.92 8.97 -12.00
C SER A 124 7.69 7.49 -11.67
N CYS A 125 6.54 7.12 -11.10
CA CYS A 125 6.22 5.73 -10.80
C CYS A 125 5.79 4.99 -12.09
N PRO A 126 5.93 3.65 -12.12
CA PRO A 126 5.39 2.84 -13.20
C PRO A 126 3.91 3.15 -13.46
N PRO A 127 3.42 3.09 -14.72
CA PRO A 127 2.03 3.43 -15.05
C PRO A 127 0.99 2.66 -14.23
N ILE A 128 1.25 1.39 -13.93
CA ILE A 128 0.38 0.55 -13.09
C ILE A 128 0.29 1.06 -11.65
N GLU A 129 1.41 1.51 -11.08
CA GLU A 129 1.44 2.08 -9.73
C GLU A 129 0.74 3.44 -9.71
N LEU A 130 0.96 4.28 -10.72
CA LEU A 130 0.26 5.57 -10.83
C LEU A 130 -1.26 5.38 -10.90
N GLU A 131 -1.72 4.37 -11.65
CA GLU A 131 -3.14 4.02 -11.71
C GLU A 131 -3.67 3.51 -10.37
N LEU A 132 -2.93 2.63 -9.68
CA LEU A 132 -3.27 2.19 -8.32
C LEU A 132 -3.44 3.36 -7.35
N LEU A 133 -2.50 4.31 -7.35
CA LEU A 133 -2.57 5.49 -6.50
C LEU A 133 -3.79 6.37 -6.81
N ARG A 134 -4.20 6.47 -8.08
CA ARG A 134 -5.42 7.20 -8.47
C ARG A 134 -6.66 6.51 -7.92
N ARG A 135 -6.76 5.19 -8.07
CA ARG A 135 -7.91 4.42 -7.53
C ARG A 135 -8.01 4.57 -6.01
N VAL A 136 -6.88 4.51 -5.30
CA VAL A 136 -6.86 4.76 -3.85
C VAL A 136 -7.30 6.20 -3.54
N TYR A 137 -6.80 7.18 -4.28
CA TYR A 137 -7.17 8.58 -4.08
C TYR A 137 -8.68 8.79 -4.22
N THR A 138 -9.29 8.25 -5.28
CA THR A 138 -10.75 8.26 -5.49
C THR A 138 -11.48 7.52 -4.38
N ALA A 139 -11.06 6.31 -4.02
CA ALA A 139 -11.73 5.52 -2.98
C ALA A 139 -11.71 6.19 -1.60
N VAL A 140 -10.63 6.90 -1.24
CA VAL A 140 -10.45 7.50 0.09
C VAL A 140 -11.08 8.89 0.22
N LEU A 141 -11.25 9.62 -0.89
CA LEU A 141 -11.75 11.00 -0.90
C LEU A 141 -13.13 11.19 -1.54
N GLY A 142 -13.59 10.27 -2.39
CA GLY A 142 -14.83 10.40 -3.16
C GLY A 142 -14.60 11.10 -4.49
#